data_AF-A0AAT9I1B4-F1
#
_entry.id   AF-A0AAT9I1B4-F1
#
_cell.length_a   1.000
_cell.length_b   1.000
_cell.length_c   1.000
_cell.angle_alpha   90.00
_cell.angle_beta   90.00
_cell.angle_gamma   90.00
#
_symmetry.space_group_name_H-M   'P 1'
#
loop_
_entity.id
_entity.type
_entity.pdbx_description
1 polymer ?
#
loop_
_entity_poly.entity_id
_entity_poly.type
_entity_poly.pdbx_seq_one_letter_code
_entity_poly.pdbx_strand_id
1 'polypeptide(L)'
;MGNLNVKNSIAIGGLNFDPTKYKLLVEGTIGARKLKITQLSPWPDYVFQADYPLPSLSYVERFVRNNKRLPDIPSQEEIMTDGSDVGEMNRLLMLKVEELTLYIIELNKKVEVLQALHQERPR
;
A
#
# COMPACT_ATOMS: atom_id res chain seq x y z
N MET A 1 -34.89 -15.10 -5.93
CA MET A 1 -33.70 -14.59 -5.20
C MET A 1 -34.00 -13.18 -4.78
N GLY A 2 -33.85 -12.85 -3.50
CA GLY A 2 -34.19 -11.53 -2.96
C GLY A 2 -32.94 -10.74 -2.58
N ASN A 3 -33.04 -9.42 -2.60
CA ASN A 3 -32.02 -8.54 -2.03
C ASN A 3 -32.26 -8.41 -0.53
N LEU A 4 -31.20 -8.49 0.27
CA LEU A 4 -31.25 -8.12 1.68
C LEU A 4 -30.77 -6.66 1.81
N ASN A 5 -31.65 -5.78 2.28
CA ASN A 5 -31.32 -4.38 2.57
C ASN A 5 -31.51 -4.11 4.07
N VAL A 6 -30.42 -3.79 4.76
CA VAL A 6 -30.42 -3.52 6.21
C VAL A 6 -29.99 -2.07 6.44
N LYS A 7 -30.84 -1.29 7.11
CA LYS A 7 -30.56 0.12 7.44
C LYS A 7 -29.51 0.28 8.56
N ASN A 8 -29.54 -0.65 9.52
CA ASN A 8 -28.68 -0.64 10.69
C ASN A 8 -27.45 -1.54 10.46
N SER A 9 -26.92 -2.15 11.50
CA SER A 9 -25.75 -3.02 11.43
C SER A 9 -26.16 -4.49 11.38
N ILE A 10 -25.38 -5.31 10.68
CA ILE A 10 -25.45 -6.78 10.73
C ILE A 10 -24.18 -7.29 11.43
N ALA A 11 -24.34 -8.17 12.41
CA ALA A 11 -23.23 -8.93 13.00
C ALA A 11 -23.42 -10.43 12.66
N ILE A 12 -22.35 -11.08 12.20
CA ILE A 12 -22.32 -12.50 11.85
C ILE A 12 -21.22 -13.16 12.70
N GLY A 13 -21.57 -14.21 13.43
CA GLY A 13 -20.74 -14.73 14.52
C GLY A 13 -20.99 -13.94 15.80
N GLY A 14 -20.95 -14.62 16.95
CA GLY A 14 -21.38 -14.04 18.22
C GLY A 14 -20.19 -13.65 19.08
N LEU A 15 -19.85 -12.36 19.15
CA LEU A 15 -18.89 -11.84 20.13
C LEU A 15 -19.12 -10.40 20.59
N ASN A 16 -18.50 -10.13 21.74
CA ASN A 16 -18.37 -8.90 22.54
C ASN A 16 -17.73 -7.70 21.79
N PHE A 17 -18.20 -7.41 20.58
CA PHE A 17 -17.77 -6.24 19.81
C PHE A 17 -18.91 -5.24 19.72
N ASP A 18 -18.56 -3.97 19.67
CA ASP A 18 -19.54 -2.89 19.54
C ASP A 18 -20.06 -2.84 18.09
N PRO A 19 -21.31 -3.29 17.82
CA PRO A 19 -21.84 -3.33 16.46
C PRO A 19 -22.18 -1.94 15.93
N THR A 20 -22.10 -0.89 16.76
CA THR A 20 -22.38 0.48 16.33
C THR A 20 -21.27 1.06 15.46
N LYS A 21 -20.06 0.48 15.50
CA LYS A 21 -18.90 0.93 14.72
C LYS A 21 -18.89 0.44 13.26
N TYR A 22 -19.61 -0.64 12.94
CA TYR A 22 -19.56 -1.29 11.63
C TYR A 22 -20.96 -1.56 11.08
N LYS A 23 -21.16 -1.31 9.78
CA LYS A 23 -22.41 -1.71 9.10
C LYS A 23 -22.52 -3.22 8.88
N LEU A 24 -21.38 -3.89 8.68
CA LEU A 24 -21.27 -5.34 8.62
C LEU A 24 -20.06 -5.75 9.46
N LEU A 25 -20.31 -6.49 10.53
CA LEU A 25 -19.29 -7.12 11.37
C LEU A 25 -19.34 -8.63 11.15
N VAL A 26 -18.20 -9.25 10.88
CA VAL A 26 -18.10 -10.70 10.66
C VAL A 26 -16.98 -11.24 11.54
N GLU A 27 -17.34 -12.06 12.51
CA GLU A 27 -16.42 -12.86 13.29
C GLU A 27 -16.15 -14.16 12.55
N GLY A 28 -15.17 -14.12 11.64
CA GLY A 28 -14.79 -15.25 10.81
C GLY A 28 -14.30 -14.82 9.43
N THR A 29 -14.34 -15.74 8.49
CA THR A 29 -13.88 -15.51 7.11
C THR A 29 -15.03 -15.12 6.20
N ILE A 30 -14.79 -14.12 5.33
CA ILE A 30 -15.74 -13.70 4.30
C ILE A 30 -15.34 -14.34 2.98
N GLY A 31 -16.21 -15.16 2.40
CA GLY A 31 -16.07 -15.67 1.04
C GLY A 31 -16.74 -14.73 0.03
N ALA A 32 -16.01 -14.27 -0.98
CA ALA A 32 -16.55 -13.45 -2.06
C ALA A 32 -15.90 -13.79 -3.40
N ARG A 33 -16.67 -13.74 -4.49
CA ARG A 33 -16.14 -13.84 -5.86
C ARG A 33 -15.51 -12.55 -6.34
N LYS A 34 -16.02 -11.41 -5.87
CA LYS A 34 -15.56 -10.07 -6.23
C LYS A 34 -15.77 -9.15 -5.04
N LEU A 35 -14.71 -8.45 -4.67
CA LEU A 35 -14.73 -7.39 -3.68
C LEU A 35 -14.34 -6.09 -4.39
N LYS A 36 -15.20 -5.08 -4.34
CA LYS A 36 -14.92 -3.74 -4.88
C LYS A 36 -14.93 -2.76 -3.71
N ILE A 37 -13.77 -2.19 -3.41
CA ILE A 37 -13.63 -1.13 -2.41
C ILE A 37 -13.83 0.22 -3.11
N THR A 38 -14.73 1.05 -2.59
CA THR A 38 -15.07 2.37 -3.18
C THR A 38 -14.53 3.52 -2.34
N GLN A 39 -13.35 3.35 -1.74
CA GLN A 39 -12.74 4.36 -0.90
C GLN A 39 -12.43 5.63 -1.73
N LEU A 40 -12.71 6.79 -1.16
CA LEU A 40 -12.57 8.10 -1.82
C LEU A 40 -11.13 8.66 -1.72
N SER A 41 -10.19 7.88 -1.20
CA SER A 41 -8.79 8.30 -1.08
C SER A 41 -8.16 8.35 -2.47
N PRO A 42 -7.36 9.39 -2.81
CA PRO A 42 -6.79 9.50 -4.14
C PRO A 42 -5.87 8.31 -4.43
N TRP A 43 -6.05 7.72 -5.60
CA TRP A 43 -5.11 6.75 -6.15
C TRP A 43 -3.75 7.42 -6.36
N PRO A 44 -2.63 6.69 -6.17
CA PRO A 44 -1.30 7.28 -6.10
C PRO A 44 -0.74 7.80 -7.43
N ASP A 45 -1.53 7.92 -8.50
CA ASP A 45 -1.13 8.42 -9.84
C ASP A 45 -0.29 9.72 -9.83
N TYR A 46 -0.36 10.51 -8.75
CA TYR A 46 0.48 11.67 -8.53
C TYR A 46 1.98 11.38 -8.40
N VAL A 47 2.39 10.12 -8.15
CA VAL A 47 3.80 9.72 -8.01
C VAL A 47 4.62 10.03 -9.26
N PHE A 48 3.98 9.99 -10.44
CA PHE A 48 4.63 10.28 -11.72
C PHE A 48 4.63 11.78 -12.08
N GLN A 49 4.12 12.66 -11.22
CA GLN A 49 4.20 14.10 -11.43
C GLN A 49 5.63 14.60 -11.23
N ALA A 50 6.02 15.65 -11.96
CA ALA A 50 7.39 16.14 -11.98
C ALA A 50 7.87 16.70 -10.64
N ASP A 51 6.94 17.13 -9.79
CA ASP A 51 7.16 17.69 -8.46
C ASP A 51 6.94 16.66 -7.32
N TYR A 52 6.72 15.38 -7.65
CA TYR A 52 6.60 14.34 -6.62
C TYR A 52 7.89 14.24 -5.80
N PRO A 53 7.83 14.41 -4.47
CA PRO A 53 9.01 14.38 -3.60
C PRO A 53 9.45 12.93 -3.35
N LEU A 54 9.96 12.27 -4.38
CA LEU A 54 10.47 10.89 -4.30
C LEU A 54 11.57 10.82 -3.21
N PRO A 55 11.40 9.98 -2.16
CA PRO A 55 12.41 9.85 -1.12
C PRO A 55 13.77 9.43 -1.70
N SER A 56 14.88 9.80 -1.06
CA SER A 56 16.18 9.26 -1.51
C SER A 56 16.35 7.81 -1.05
N LEU A 57 17.01 6.97 -1.84
CA LEU A 57 17.33 5.58 -1.43
C LEU A 57 18.15 5.55 -0.13
N SER A 58 19.00 6.54 0.13
CA SER A 58 19.74 6.66 1.39
C SER A 58 18.83 6.97 2.59
N TYR A 59 17.76 7.75 2.40
CA TYR A 59 16.74 7.94 3.41
C TYR A 59 15.97 6.64 3.64
N VAL A 60 15.51 5.99 2.58
CA VAL A 60 14.75 4.73 2.66
C VAL A 60 15.57 3.65 3.37
N GLU A 61 16.85 3.49 3.03
CA GLU A 61 17.74 2.53 3.70
C GLU A 61 17.81 2.79 5.22
N ARG A 62 18.05 4.04 5.61
CA ARG A 62 18.12 4.43 7.02
C ARG A 62 16.80 4.15 7.74
N PHE A 63 15.69 4.48 7.10
CA PHE A 63 14.36 4.27 7.66
C PHE A 63 14.10 2.77 7.87
N VAL A 64 14.36 1.93 6.87
CA VAL A 64 14.15 0.48 6.95
C VAL A 64 15.06 -0.15 8.01
N ARG A 65 16.32 0.27 8.10
CA ARG A 65 17.26 -0.24 9.13
C ARG A 65 16.74 0.04 10.54
N ASN A 66 16.19 1.22 10.78
CA ASN A 66 15.73 1.67 12.10
C ASN A 66 14.32 1.17 12.46
N ASN A 67 13.40 1.13 11.49
CA ASN A 67 11.98 0.89 11.75
C ASN A 67 11.49 -0.49 11.32
N LYS A 68 12.32 -1.28 10.60
CA LYS A 68 11.98 -2.61 10.07
C LYS A 68 10.72 -2.64 9.20
N ARG A 69 10.36 -1.49 8.62
CA ARG A 69 9.24 -1.31 7.68
C ARG A 69 9.59 -0.22 6.67
N LEU A 70 8.85 -0.17 5.56
CA LEU A 70 8.94 0.94 4.62
C LEU A 70 8.26 2.19 5.20
N PRO A 71 8.65 3.40 4.75
CA PRO A 71 7.89 4.61 5.04
C PRO A 71 6.40 4.45 4.71
N ASP A 72 5.53 5.12 5.45
CA ASP A 72 4.06 5.15 5.28
C ASP A 72 3.32 3.82 5.54
N ILE A 73 4.00 2.68 5.55
CA ILE A 73 3.41 1.39 5.89
C ILE A 73 3.21 1.30 7.40
N PRO A 74 2.02 1.00 7.93
CA PRO A 74 1.79 0.85 9.36
C PRO A 74 2.67 -0.26 9.97
N SER A 75 3.03 -0.08 11.23
CA SER A 75 3.81 -1.02 12.00
C SER A 75 2.98 -2.26 12.34
N GLN A 76 3.67 -3.34 12.70
CA GLN A 76 2.99 -4.55 13.14
C GLN A 76 2.11 -4.29 14.38
N GLU A 77 2.55 -3.44 15.30
CA GLU A 77 1.79 -3.10 16.51
C GLU A 77 0.50 -2.33 16.17
N GLU A 78 0.58 -1.37 15.24
CA GLU A 78 -0.59 -0.64 14.73
C GLU A 78 -1.58 -1.60 14.06
N ILE A 79 -1.10 -2.51 13.19
CA ILE A 79 -1.96 -3.50 12.51
C ILE A 79 -2.60 -4.48 13.50
N MET A 80 -1.87 -4.89 14.56
CA MET A 80 -2.40 -5.81 15.56
C MET A 80 -3.45 -5.14 16.47
N THR A 81 -3.33 -3.83 16.69
CA THR A 81 -4.23 -3.08 17.57
C THR A 81 -5.48 -2.61 16.83
N ASP A 82 -5.30 -1.98 15.67
CA ASP A 82 -6.37 -1.28 14.94
C ASP A 82 -6.92 -2.10 13.76
N GLY A 83 -6.25 -3.22 13.44
CA GLY A 83 -6.51 -3.97 12.22
C GLY A 83 -5.88 -3.29 10.99
N SER A 84 -6.17 -3.86 9.82
CA SER A 84 -5.68 -3.35 8.54
C SER A 84 -6.85 -3.05 7.61
N ASP A 85 -6.94 -1.81 7.15
CA ASP A 85 -7.84 -1.46 6.06
C ASP A 85 -7.28 -2.02 4.73
N VAL A 86 -8.03 -2.92 4.10
CA VAL A 86 -7.60 -3.59 2.85
C VAL A 86 -7.50 -2.61 1.68
N GLY A 87 -8.37 -1.59 1.63
CA GLY A 87 -8.33 -0.55 0.61
C GLY A 87 -7.09 0.32 0.75
N GLU A 88 -6.83 0.80 1.97
CA GLU A 88 -5.67 1.64 2.25
C GLU A 88 -4.35 0.90 2.09
N MET A 89 -4.25 -0.36 2.54
CA MET A 89 -3.05 -1.16 2.31
C MET A 89 -2.78 -1.39 0.83
N ASN A 90 -3.82 -1.69 0.03
CA ASN A 90 -3.64 -1.82 -1.42
C ASN A 90 -3.18 -0.50 -2.06
N ARG A 91 -3.70 0.64 -1.61
CA ARG A 91 -3.27 1.96 -2.06
C ARG A 91 -1.80 2.22 -1.70
N LEU A 92 -1.38 1.94 -0.47
CA LEU A 92 -0.01 2.07 -0.01
C LEU A 92 0.95 1.14 -0.77
N LEU A 93 0.54 -0.11 -1.03
CA LEU A 93 1.32 -1.03 -1.86
C LEU A 93 1.52 -0.47 -3.27
N MET A 94 0.46 0.04 -3.90
CA MET A 94 0.54 0.66 -5.23
C MET A 94 1.50 1.86 -5.23
N LEU A 95 1.39 2.75 -4.24
CA LEU A 95 2.33 3.87 -4.04
C LEU A 95 3.78 3.37 -4.02
N LYS A 96 4.08 2.32 -3.25
CA LYS A 96 5.44 1.76 -3.17
C LYS A 96 5.90 1.11 -4.48
N VAL A 97 5.00 0.50 -5.23
CA VAL A 97 5.31 -0.06 -6.57
C VAL A 97 5.67 1.05 -7.56
N GLU A 98 4.96 2.18 -7.52
CA GLU A 98 5.25 3.34 -8.39
C GLU A 98 6.59 4.01 -8.02
N GLU A 99 6.86 4.20 -6.72
CA GLU A 99 8.16 4.68 -6.24
C GLU A 99 9.31 3.76 -6.67
N LEU A 100 9.14 2.43 -6.50
CA LEU A 100 10.12 1.44 -6.97
C LEU A 100 10.34 1.52 -8.48
N THR A 101 9.30 1.76 -9.25
CA THR A 101 9.39 1.94 -10.70
C THR A 101 10.27 3.14 -11.05
N LEU A 102 10.10 4.27 -10.36
CA LEU A 102 10.94 5.46 -10.55
C LEU A 102 12.41 5.20 -10.19
N TYR A 103 12.69 4.52 -9.07
CA TYR A 103 14.06 4.14 -8.72
C TYR A 103 14.69 3.21 -9.77
N ILE A 104 13.93 2.24 -10.30
CA ILE A 104 14.43 1.32 -11.34
C ILE A 104 14.75 2.09 -12.63
N ILE A 105 13.91 3.04 -13.04
CA ILE A 105 14.17 3.89 -14.21
C ILE A 105 15.47 4.70 -14.00
N GLU A 106 15.66 5.29 -12.82
CA GLU A 106 16.87 6.04 -12.49
C GLU A 106 18.12 5.13 -12.49
N LEU A 107 18.01 3.94 -11.89
CA LEU A 107 19.06 2.94 -11.88
C LEU A 107 19.44 2.49 -13.28
N ASN A 108 18.46 2.21 -14.15
CA ASN A 108 18.73 1.80 -15.54
C ASN A 108 19.51 2.88 -16.31
N LYS A 109 19.14 4.16 -16.16
CA LYS A 109 19.89 5.29 -16.76
C LYS A 109 21.35 5.32 -16.28
N LYS A 110 21.59 5.10 -14.97
CA LYS A 110 22.95 5.04 -14.42
C LYS A 110 23.74 3.85 -14.99
N VAL A 111 23.10 2.70 -15.15
CA VAL A 111 23.72 1.51 -15.74
C VAL A 111 24.12 1.75 -17.20
N GLU A 112 23.25 2.36 -18.01
CA GLU A 112 23.54 2.70 -19.41
C GLU A 112 24.76 3.64 -19.51
N VAL A 113 24.81 4.68 -18.67
CA VAL A 113 25.94 5.61 -18.61
C VAL A 113 27.24 4.88 -18.24
N LEU A 114 27.19 4.01 -17.21
CA LEU A 114 28.35 3.23 -16.80
C LEU A 114 28.82 2.29 -17.91
N GLN A 115 27.91 1.65 -18.64
CA GLN A 115 28.24 0.76 -19.75
C GLN A 115 28.91 1.51 -20.91
N ALA A 116 28.38 2.68 -21.29
CA ALA A 116 28.98 3.53 -22.31
C ALA A 116 30.43 3.93 -21.94
N LEU A 117 30.64 4.38 -20.69
CA LEU A 117 31.98 4.73 -20.19
C LEU A 117 32.96 3.55 -20.20
N HIS A 118 32.50 2.31 -20.00
CA HIS A 118 33.35 1.13 -20.07
C HIS A 118 33.68 0.72 -21.51
N GLN A 119 32.80 0.99 -22.47
CA GLN A 119 33.05 0.72 -23.89
C GLN A 119 34.05 1.72 -24.51
N GLU A 120 34.09 2.94 -24.00
CA GLU A 120 35.00 4.00 -24.47
C GLU A 120 36.41 3.95 -23.87
N ARG A 121 36.65 3.16 -22.80
CA ARG A 121 38.01 2.98 -22.25
C ARG A 121 38.83 2.08 -23.19
N PRO A 122 39.87 2.60 -23.87
CA PRO A 122 40.76 1.73 -24.64
C PRO A 122 41.47 0.75 -23.69
N ARG A 123 41.62 -0.50 -24.15
CA ARG A 123 42.35 -1.56 -23.42
C ARG A 123 43.82 -1.20 -23.23
#